data_AF-A0A954B4T7-F1
#
_entry.id   AF-A0A954B4T7-F1
#
_cell.length_a   1.000
_cell.length_b   1.000
_cell.length_c   1.000
_cell.angle_alpha   90.00
_cell.angle_beta   90.00
_cell.angle_gamma   90.00
#
_symmetry.space_group_name_H-M   'P 1'
#
loop_
_entity.id
_entity.type
_entity.pdbx_description
1 polymer ?
#
loop_
_entity_poly.entity_id
_entity_poly.type
_entity_poly.pdbx_seq_one_letter_code
_entity_poly.pdbx_strand_id
1 'polypeptide(L)' 'FGGARGRTDVPKLIDWYMDKKIAIDPMITHTLPLERINEAFDLMHKGESIRSVVVF' A
#
# COMPACT_ATOMS: atom_id res chain seq x y z
N PHE A 1 8.03 -6.47 5.29
CA PHE A 1 8.21 -7.54 4.28
C PHE A 1 9.05 -8.66 4.87
N GLY A 2 8.44 -9.61 5.58
CA GLY A 2 9.17 -10.55 6.45
C GLY A 2 9.65 -11.85 5.79
N GLY A 3 9.30 -12.12 4.53
CA GLY A 3 9.59 -13.42 3.91
C GLY A 3 9.73 -13.43 2.38
N ALA A 4 9.77 -12.26 1.73
CA ALA A 4 9.92 -12.16 0.28
C ALA A 4 11.25 -11.45 -0.05
N ARG A 5 12.06 -12.05 -0.92
CA ARG A 5 13.25 -11.43 -1.49
C ARG A 5 12.79 -10.37 -2.48
N GLY A 6 12.86 -9.10 -2.08
CA GLY A 6 12.24 -7.99 -2.81
C GLY A 6 12.51 -7.95 -4.30
N ARG A 7 13.74 -8.21 -4.76
CA ARG A 7 14.06 -8.20 -6.20
C ARG A 7 13.53 -9.40 -6.98
N THR A 8 13.42 -10.56 -6.35
CA THR A 8 13.08 -11.83 -7.02
C THR A 8 11.60 -12.15 -6.93
N ASP A 9 10.96 -11.79 -5.81
CA ASP A 9 9.59 -12.21 -5.50
C ASP A 9 8.55 -11.11 -5.82
N VAL A 10 8.95 -9.84 -5.92
CA VAL A 10 8.04 -8.73 -6.27
C VAL A 10 7.44 -8.87 -7.68
N PRO A 11 8.19 -9.23 -8.73
CA PRO A 11 7.58 -9.42 -10.06
C PRO A 11 6.42 -10.41 -10.05
N LYS A 12 6.59 -11.54 -9.35
CA LYS A 12 5.55 -12.56 -9.19
C LYS A 12 4.31 -12.06 -8.45
N LEU A 13 4.51 -11.21 -7.44
CA LEU A 13 3.41 -10.58 -6.69
C LEU A 13 2.61 -9.61 -7.58
N ILE A 14 3.30 -8.88 -8.47
CA ILE A 14 2.66 -8.02 -9.46
C ILE A 14 1.83 -8.85 -10.42
N ASP A 15 2.39 -9.94 -10.98
CA ASP A 15 1.66 -10.84 -11.88
C ASP A 15 0.38 -11.37 -11.23
N TRP A 16 0.46 -11.80 -9.97
CA TRP A 16 -0.71 -12.26 -9.22
C TRP A 16 -1.76 -11.20 -8.97
N TYR A 17 -1.35 -9.95 -8.76
CA TYR A 17 -2.27 -8.82 -8.64
C TYR A 17 -2.96 -8.54 -9.98
N MET A 18 -2.21 -8.50 -11.08
CA MET A 18 -2.75 -8.27 -12.43
C MET A 18 -3.70 -9.40 -12.86
N ASP A 19 -3.39 -10.64 -12.50
CA ASP A 19 -4.24 -11.82 -12.68
C ASP A 19 -5.47 -11.86 -11.75
N LYS A 20 -5.67 -10.83 -10.90
CA LYS A 20 -6.72 -10.76 -9.87
C LYS A 20 -6.70 -11.92 -8.86
N LYS A 21 -5.56 -12.60 -8.71
CA LYS A 21 -5.35 -13.68 -7.71
C LYS A 21 -5.17 -13.11 -6.30
N ILE A 22 -4.81 -11.84 -6.18
CA ILE A 22 -4.68 -11.11 -4.93
C ILE A 22 -5.43 -9.79 -5.03
N ALA A 23 -6.32 -9.51 -4.07
CA ALA A 23 -7.02 -8.23 -3.97
C ALA A 23 -6.21 -7.25 -3.12
N ILE A 24 -5.56 -6.27 -3.77
CA ILE A 24 -4.79 -5.23 -3.08
C ILE A 24 -5.63 -3.98 -2.83
N ASP A 25 -6.51 -3.61 -3.77
CA ASP A 25 -7.30 -2.38 -3.71
C ASP A 25 -8.11 -2.22 -2.41
N PRO A 26 -8.80 -3.26 -1.89
CA PRO A 26 -9.56 -3.13 -0.64
C PRO A 26 -8.69 -2.84 0.59
N MET A 27 -7.37 -3.03 0.50
CA MET A 27 -6.44 -2.69 1.58
C MET A 27 -6.12 -1.20 1.63
N ILE A 28 -6.33 -0.46 0.54
CA ILE A 28 -6.04 0.98 0.45
C ILE A 28 -7.25 1.74 1.01
N THR A 29 -7.11 2.24 2.24
CA THR A 29 -8.19 2.98 2.91
C THR A 29 -8.15 4.47 2.64
N HIS A 30 -6.97 5.02 2.34
CA HIS A 30 -6.77 6.46 2.16
C HIS A 30 -5.81 6.72 0.99
N THR A 31 -6.14 7.70 0.16
CA THR A 31 -5.25 8.23 -0.88
C THR A 31 -5.15 9.74 -0.70
N LEU A 32 -3.94 10.23 -0.46
CA LEU A 32 -3.69 11.64 -0.13
C LEU A 32 -2.60 12.20 -1.06
N PRO A 33 -2.67 13.48 -1.43
CA PRO A 33 -1.61 14.12 -2.19
C PRO A 33 -0.40 14.41 -1.29
N LEU A 34 0.79 14.55 -1.87
CA LEU A 34 2.06 14.74 -1.14
C LEU A 34 2.05 15.94 -0.18
N GLU A 35 1.32 17.01 -0.51
CA GLU A 35 1.17 18.20 0.33
C GLU A 35 0.50 17.89 1.68
N ARG A 36 -0.25 16.79 1.76
CA ARG A 36 -0.96 16.33 2.98
C ARG A 36 -0.24 15.18 3.67
N ILE A 37 1.07 15.03 3.47
CA ILE A 37 1.86 13.93 4.05
C ILE A 37 1.72 13.80 5.57
N ASN A 38 1.66 14.91 6.31
CA ASN A 38 1.54 14.89 7.77
C ASN A 38 0.21 14.28 8.23
N GLU A 39 -0.87 14.53 7.50
CA GLU A 39 -2.17 13.91 7.78
C GLU A 39 -2.14 12.39 7.54
N ALA A 40 -1.41 11.93 6.52
CA ALA A 40 -1.23 10.49 6.29
C ALA A 40 -0.51 9.82 7.47
N PHE A 41 0.47 10.51 8.08
CA PHE A 41 1.14 10.03 9.30
C PHE A 41 0.21 10.06 10.52
N ASP A 42 -0.61 11.09 10.68
CA ASP A 42 -1.56 11.16 11.80
C ASP A 42 -2.57 10.00 11.76
N LEU A 43 -3.14 9.72 10.59
CA LEU A 43 -4.06 8.60 10.38
C LEU A 43 -3.41 7.24 10.70
N MET A 44 -2.12 7.09 10.39
CA MET A 44 -1.34 5.90 10.72
C MET A 44 -1.16 5.74 12.23
N HIS A 45 -0.80 6.81 12.94
CA HIS A 45 -0.59 6.77 14.40
C HIS A 45 -1.89 6.54 15.18
N LYS A 46 -3.02 7.05 14.67
CA LYS A 46 -4.35 6.85 15.28
C LYS A 46 -4.93 5.46 15.02
N GLY A 47 -4.33 4.67 14.11
CA GLY A 47 -4.89 3.39 13.68
C GLY A 47 -6.14 3.52 12.81
N GLU A 48 -6.39 4.71 12.26
CA GLU A 48 -7.54 5.00 11.38
C GLU A 48 -7.24 4.62 9.91
N SER A 49 -6.00 4.24 9.60
CA SER A 49 -5.58 3.74 8.28
C SER A 49 -5.08 2.32 8.35
N ILE A 50 -5.57 1.47 7.44
CA ILE A 50 -4.98 0.15 7.16
C ILE A 50 -3.78 0.34 6.22
N ARG A 51 -3.96 1.11 5.15
CA ARG A 51 -2.90 1.55 4.24
C ARG A 51 -3.28 2.89 3.62
N SER A 52 -2.35 3.84 3.68
CA SER A 52 -2.44 5.13 3.00
C SER A 52 -1.49 5.13 1.81
N VAL A 53 -1.95 5.59 0.65
CA VAL A 53 -1.12 5.83 -0.54
C VAL A 53 -0.95 7.32 -0.74
N VAL A 54 0.29 7.76 -0.91
CA VAL A 54 0.62 9.16 -1.21
C VAL A 54 0.88 9.29 -2.71
N VAL A 55 0.16 10.19 -3.36
CA VAL A 55 0.27 10.49 -4.80
C VAL A 55 0.92 11.86 -5.02
N PHE A 56 1.68 12.00 -6.11
CA PHE A 56 2.43 13.21 -6.48
C PHE A 56 2.20 13.55 -7.95
#